data_AF-A0A939U9L3-F1
#
_entry.id   AF-A0A939U9L3-F1
#
_cell.length_a   1.000
_cell.length_b   1.000
_cell.length_c   1.000
_cell.angle_alpha   90.00
_cell.angle_beta   90.00
_cell.angle_gamma   90.00
#
_symmetry.space_group_name_H-M   'P 1'
#
loop_
_entity.id
_entity.type
_entity.pdbx_description
1 polymer ?
#
loop_
_entity_poly.entity_id
_entity_poly.type
_entity_poly.pdbx_seq_one_letter_code
_entity_poly.pdbx_strand_id
1 'polypeptide(L)'
;IQGIATDILFGQLRLVIATMDIEEINSDRDKFLASVSANVEAELRKIGLKLINVNVTDIRDESGYIEALGKEAAAKAINDAKKSVAEQNRFGETGKALADKDTRVNVAAADADAVKGENDAKIAIANSDALRRQKTAEADRLAVAAEKVQAAKALQEAYQSERDAEMARAEREKATQQANIVVAAEIDKEKKIIEAEAEAEQARRIAKGEADAIFAKMEAQARGTQEILVKQAEGFAQTVSAAGGDPQKAVLMMIADRLPELVRTQVEAIKGIKIDKVTVWDNGKGAGKGGKTATADFLSGLAGSIPPLEDLFKMAGMSLPEYLKGKEAAEAAEAPAKEEAGKKE
;
A
#
# COMPACT_ATOMS: atom_id res chain seq x y z
N ILE A 1 145.64 -30.29 78.71
CA ILE A 1 144.39 -29.61 79.13
C ILE A 1 143.38 -29.60 77.97
N GLN A 2 143.67 -28.96 76.83
CA GLN A 2 142.72 -28.85 75.70
C GLN A 2 142.09 -30.20 75.27
N GLY A 3 142.90 -31.24 75.04
CA GLY A 3 142.37 -32.58 74.69
C GLY A 3 141.36 -33.14 75.69
N ILE A 4 141.64 -33.04 77.00
CA ILE A 4 140.74 -33.53 78.06
C ILE A 4 139.39 -32.80 78.03
N ALA A 5 139.40 -31.48 77.77
CA ALA A 5 138.16 -30.72 77.62
C ALA A 5 137.38 -31.12 76.35
N THR A 6 138.09 -31.39 75.24
CA THR A 6 137.50 -31.92 74.00
C THR A 6 136.88 -33.31 74.19
N ASP A 7 137.55 -34.21 74.92
CA ASP A 7 137.04 -35.56 75.19
C ASP A 7 135.79 -35.52 76.09
N ILE A 8 135.75 -34.65 77.10
CA ILE A 8 134.58 -34.39 77.95
C ILE A 8 133.41 -33.85 77.11
N LEU A 9 133.67 -32.88 76.23
CA LEU A 9 132.66 -32.29 75.34
C LEU A 9 132.05 -33.37 74.43
N PHE A 10 132.86 -34.18 73.75
CA PHE A 10 132.35 -35.26 72.90
C PHE A 10 131.63 -36.36 73.69
N GLY A 11 132.11 -36.70 74.90
CA GLY A 11 131.45 -37.66 75.78
C GLY A 11 130.04 -37.22 76.18
N GLN A 12 129.89 -35.98 76.64
CA GLN A 12 128.59 -35.43 77.06
C GLN A 12 127.65 -35.13 75.88
N LEU A 13 128.16 -34.65 74.75
CA LEU A 13 127.38 -34.51 73.52
C LEU A 13 126.80 -35.86 73.06
N ARG A 14 127.62 -36.93 73.07
CA ARG A 14 127.16 -38.28 72.72
C ARG A 14 126.08 -38.79 73.67
N LEU A 15 126.21 -38.51 74.97
CA LEU A 15 125.20 -38.91 75.96
C LEU A 15 123.85 -38.22 75.69
N VAL A 16 123.84 -36.90 75.47
CA VAL A 16 122.60 -36.15 75.23
C VAL A 16 121.92 -36.58 73.92
N ILE A 17 122.70 -36.75 72.84
CA ILE A 17 122.18 -37.25 71.55
C ILE A 17 121.60 -38.66 71.68
N ALA A 18 122.14 -39.52 72.56
CA ALA A 18 121.60 -40.86 72.80
C ALA A 18 120.31 -40.88 73.65
N THR A 19 119.94 -39.76 74.28
CA THR A 19 118.75 -39.63 75.15
C THR A 19 117.58 -38.88 74.53
N MET A 20 117.73 -38.34 73.31
CA MET A 20 116.71 -37.54 72.62
C MET A 20 116.48 -38.09 71.22
N ASP A 21 115.22 -38.11 70.77
CA ASP A 21 114.89 -38.51 69.41
C ASP A 21 115.33 -37.47 68.38
N ILE A 22 115.73 -37.94 67.19
CA ILE A 22 116.24 -37.11 66.10
C ILE A 22 115.23 -36.04 65.63
N GLU A 23 113.94 -36.31 65.79
CA GLU A 23 112.85 -35.36 65.54
C GLU A 23 112.76 -34.27 66.60
N GLU A 24 112.93 -34.58 67.90
CA GLU A 24 112.98 -33.57 68.97
C GLU A 24 114.21 -32.67 68.81
N ILE A 25 115.38 -33.25 68.52
CA ILE A 25 116.63 -32.50 68.31
C ILE A 25 116.50 -31.48 67.18
N ASN A 26 115.73 -31.78 66.13
CA ASN A 26 115.52 -30.86 65.00
C ASN A 26 114.37 -29.87 65.23
N SER A 27 113.29 -30.26 65.91
CA SER A 27 112.10 -29.44 66.14
C SER A 27 112.20 -28.50 67.34
N ASP A 28 112.91 -28.89 68.41
CA ASP A 28 113.12 -28.11 69.63
C ASP A 28 114.63 -28.04 69.95
N ARG A 29 115.31 -27.12 69.25
CA ARG A 29 116.75 -26.88 69.41
C ARG A 29 117.10 -26.28 70.77
N ASP A 30 116.20 -25.53 71.39
CA ASP A 30 116.44 -24.86 72.67
C ASP A 30 116.49 -25.88 73.82
N LYS A 31 115.58 -26.88 73.81
CA LYS A 31 115.60 -28.03 74.72
C LYS A 31 116.90 -28.85 74.61
N PHE A 32 117.40 -29.06 73.39
CA PHE A 32 118.69 -29.74 73.17
C PHE A 32 119.87 -28.93 73.73
N LEU A 33 119.96 -27.63 73.41
CA LEU A 33 121.04 -26.75 73.87
C LEU A 33 121.09 -26.63 75.40
N ALA A 34 119.93 -26.58 76.08
CA ALA A 34 119.84 -26.57 77.53
C ALA A 34 120.42 -27.87 78.15
N SER A 35 120.03 -29.04 77.62
CA SER A 35 120.51 -30.35 78.08
C SER A 35 122.02 -30.53 77.88
N VAL A 36 122.56 -30.10 76.73
CA VAL A 36 124.00 -30.12 76.47
C VAL A 36 124.76 -29.21 77.44
N SER A 37 124.28 -27.97 77.63
CA SER A 37 124.98 -26.98 78.46
C SER A 37 125.08 -27.42 79.92
N ALA A 38 123.99 -27.95 80.49
CA ALA A 38 123.96 -28.42 81.88
C ALA A 38 124.94 -29.57 82.14
N ASN A 39 124.97 -30.58 81.25
CA ASN A 39 125.83 -31.75 81.39
C ASN A 39 127.31 -31.42 81.15
N VAL A 40 127.60 -30.56 80.17
CA VAL A 40 128.97 -30.10 79.87
C VAL A 40 129.53 -29.20 80.97
N GLU A 41 128.75 -28.27 81.52
CA GLU A 41 129.21 -27.40 82.60
C GLU A 41 129.56 -28.19 83.87
N ALA A 42 128.75 -29.20 84.20
CA ALA A 42 128.98 -30.07 85.36
C ALA A 42 130.32 -30.83 85.29
N GLU A 43 130.73 -31.33 84.11
CA GLU A 43 132.01 -32.03 83.94
C GLU A 43 133.20 -31.08 83.79
N LEU A 44 133.08 -29.99 83.01
CA LEU A 44 134.16 -29.01 82.87
C LEU A 44 134.55 -28.39 84.22
N ARG A 45 133.58 -28.21 85.13
CA ARG A 45 133.84 -27.73 86.49
C ARG A 45 134.73 -28.65 87.31
N LYS A 46 134.71 -29.97 87.10
CA LYS A 46 135.57 -30.93 87.81
C LYS A 46 137.05 -30.79 87.44
N ILE A 47 137.34 -30.27 86.25
CA ILE A 47 138.71 -29.97 85.78
C ILE A 47 139.06 -28.48 85.87
N GLY A 48 138.24 -27.67 86.55
CA GLY A 48 138.50 -26.25 86.80
C GLY A 48 138.18 -25.31 85.63
N LEU A 49 137.46 -25.77 84.61
CA LEU A 49 137.03 -24.96 83.46
C LEU A 49 135.57 -24.49 83.62
N LYS A 50 135.23 -23.33 83.05
CA LYS A 50 133.87 -22.80 82.99
C LYS A 50 133.38 -22.77 81.54
N LEU A 51 132.16 -23.24 81.31
CA LEU A 51 131.46 -23.09 80.03
C LEU A 51 130.95 -21.64 79.87
N ILE A 52 131.14 -21.06 78.69
CA ILE A 52 130.68 -19.69 78.38
C ILE A 52 129.43 -19.73 77.49
N ASN A 53 129.48 -20.50 76.40
CA ASN A 53 128.34 -20.74 75.52
C ASN A 53 128.56 -22.04 74.73
N VAL A 54 127.47 -22.67 74.28
CA VAL A 54 127.46 -23.77 73.30
C VAL A 54 126.45 -23.40 72.21
N ASN A 55 126.89 -23.33 70.97
CA ASN A 55 126.03 -23.17 69.80
C ASN A 55 126.19 -24.40 68.90
N VAL A 56 125.09 -24.86 68.31
CA VAL A 56 125.10 -25.86 67.24
C VAL A 56 125.08 -25.13 65.90
N THR A 57 126.05 -25.40 65.02
CA THR A 57 126.11 -24.79 63.69
C THR A 57 125.24 -25.52 62.67
N ASP A 58 125.28 -26.85 62.67
CA ASP A 58 124.53 -27.69 61.74
C ASP A 58 124.29 -29.07 62.36
N ILE A 59 123.21 -29.75 61.95
CA ILE A 59 122.84 -31.10 62.38
C ILE A 59 122.63 -31.92 61.11
N ARG A 60 123.51 -32.90 60.88
CA ARG A 60 123.46 -33.77 59.70
C ARG A 60 123.46 -35.22 60.14
N ASP A 61 122.77 -36.02 59.36
CA ASP A 61 122.71 -37.47 59.47
C ASP A 61 123.27 -38.08 58.18
N GLU A 62 124.06 -39.15 58.30
CA GLU A 62 124.63 -39.89 57.19
C GLU A 62 123.54 -40.57 56.32
N SER A 63 122.37 -40.87 56.91
CA SER A 63 121.23 -41.47 56.18
C SER A 63 120.39 -40.45 55.39
N GLY A 64 120.54 -39.15 55.65
CA GLY A 64 119.74 -38.08 55.03
C GLY A 64 118.30 -37.95 55.56
N TYR A 65 117.92 -38.65 56.64
CA TYR A 65 116.56 -38.69 57.19
C TYR A 65 115.97 -37.30 57.48
N ILE A 66 116.76 -36.40 58.10
CA ILE A 66 116.34 -35.03 58.42
C ILE A 66 115.97 -34.21 57.16
N GLU A 67 116.70 -34.38 56.06
CA GLU A 67 116.41 -33.67 54.81
C GLU A 67 115.13 -34.21 54.15
N ALA A 68 114.90 -35.53 54.22
CA ALA A 68 113.67 -36.16 53.75
C ALA A 68 112.45 -35.69 54.56
N LEU A 69 112.54 -35.67 55.90
CA LEU A 69 111.49 -35.21 56.80
C LEU A 69 111.11 -33.74 56.52
N GLY A 70 112.10 -32.87 56.31
CA GLY A 70 111.87 -31.48 55.92
C GLY A 70 111.17 -31.32 54.56
N LYS A 71 111.57 -32.13 53.57
CA LYS A 71 110.93 -32.15 52.24
C LYS A 71 109.50 -32.66 52.30
N GLU A 72 109.22 -33.70 53.10
CA GLU A 72 107.87 -34.24 53.27
C GLU A 72 106.95 -33.23 53.97
N ALA A 73 107.39 -32.63 55.08
CA ALA A 73 106.62 -31.62 55.81
C ALA A 73 106.28 -30.41 54.93
N ALA A 74 107.25 -29.91 54.14
CA ALA A 74 107.03 -28.83 53.18
C ALA A 74 106.06 -29.24 52.06
N ALA A 75 106.21 -30.43 51.47
CA ALA A 75 105.32 -30.93 50.44
C ALA A 75 103.88 -31.12 50.94
N LYS A 76 103.72 -31.62 52.17
CA LYS A 76 102.42 -31.78 52.84
C LYS A 76 101.74 -30.43 53.06
N ALA A 77 102.44 -29.45 53.65
CA ALA A 77 101.93 -28.10 53.84
C ALA A 77 101.52 -27.42 52.52
N ILE A 78 102.31 -27.59 51.45
CA ILE A 78 101.98 -27.08 50.11
C ILE A 78 100.73 -27.75 49.54
N ASN A 79 100.58 -29.07 49.72
CA ASN A 79 99.42 -29.81 49.22
C ASN A 79 98.15 -29.51 50.01
N ASP A 80 98.24 -29.37 51.33
CA ASP A 80 97.11 -28.98 52.18
C ASP A 80 96.64 -27.54 51.85
N ALA A 81 97.57 -26.62 51.63
CA ALA A 81 97.26 -25.27 51.15
C ALA A 81 96.61 -25.29 49.74
N LYS A 82 97.16 -26.06 48.79
CA LYS A 82 96.57 -26.23 47.46
C LYS A 82 95.17 -26.84 47.51
N LYS A 83 94.94 -27.83 48.38
CA LYS A 83 93.63 -28.46 48.58
C LYS A 83 92.63 -27.43 49.12
N SER A 84 93.01 -26.65 50.13
CA SER A 84 92.16 -25.60 50.69
C SER A 84 91.78 -24.55 49.63
N VAL A 85 92.76 -24.07 48.84
CA VAL A 85 92.50 -23.13 47.73
C VAL A 85 91.59 -23.75 46.66
N ALA A 86 91.81 -25.01 46.28
CA ALA A 86 90.97 -25.70 45.30
C ALA A 86 89.53 -25.91 45.80
N GLU A 87 89.34 -26.23 47.08
CA GLU A 87 88.02 -26.34 47.71
C GLU A 87 87.30 -24.99 47.74
N GLN A 88 87.97 -23.91 48.17
CA GLN A 88 87.41 -22.56 48.15
C GLN A 88 87.04 -22.08 46.75
N ASN A 89 87.91 -22.30 45.76
CA ASN A 89 87.60 -21.99 44.35
C ASN A 89 86.39 -22.80 43.85
N ARG A 90 86.29 -24.09 44.19
CA ARG A 90 85.12 -24.91 43.83
C ARG A 90 83.84 -24.37 44.49
N PHE A 91 83.89 -23.96 45.75
CA PHE A 91 82.73 -23.36 46.43
C PHE A 91 82.34 -22.02 45.80
N GLY A 92 83.30 -21.16 45.46
CA GLY A 92 83.07 -19.89 44.75
C GLY A 92 82.40 -20.09 43.39
N GLU A 93 82.96 -20.95 42.53
CA GLU A 93 82.39 -21.25 41.21
C GLU A 93 81.02 -21.94 41.31
N THR A 94 80.82 -22.84 42.29
CA THR A 94 79.50 -23.47 42.51
C THR A 94 78.46 -22.43 42.95
N GLY A 95 78.83 -21.53 43.87
CA GLY A 95 77.95 -20.45 44.33
C GLY A 95 77.59 -19.48 43.21
N LYS A 96 78.57 -19.11 42.39
CA LYS A 96 78.37 -18.28 41.19
C LYS A 96 77.44 -18.96 40.18
N ALA A 97 77.71 -20.22 39.82
CA ALA A 97 76.86 -20.96 38.88
C ALA A 97 75.41 -21.13 39.40
N LEU A 98 75.23 -21.26 40.72
CA LEU A 98 73.91 -21.31 41.34
C LEU A 98 73.21 -19.95 41.28
N ALA A 99 73.91 -18.85 41.56
CA ALA A 99 73.36 -17.49 41.46
C ALA A 99 73.03 -17.10 40.01
N ASP A 100 73.87 -17.48 39.04
CA ASP A 100 73.62 -17.28 37.61
C ASP A 100 72.40 -18.08 37.15
N LYS A 101 72.26 -19.33 37.60
CA LYS A 101 71.06 -20.16 37.35
C LYS A 101 69.81 -19.51 37.93
N ASP A 102 69.85 -19.10 39.20
CA ASP A 102 68.69 -18.52 39.89
C ASP A 102 68.25 -17.20 39.23
N THR A 103 69.21 -16.32 38.93
CA THR A 103 68.98 -15.08 38.18
C THR A 103 68.30 -15.38 36.84
N ARG A 104 68.80 -16.35 36.07
CA ARG A 104 68.19 -16.74 34.77
C ARG A 104 66.78 -17.32 34.91
N VAL A 105 66.51 -18.10 35.97
CA VAL A 105 65.17 -18.64 36.24
C VAL A 105 64.20 -17.52 36.60
N ASN A 106 64.60 -16.60 37.48
CA ASN A 106 63.77 -15.48 37.92
C ASN A 106 63.49 -14.49 36.78
N VAL A 107 64.48 -14.18 35.93
CA VAL A 107 64.29 -13.36 34.73
C VAL A 107 63.34 -14.04 33.75
N ALA A 108 63.56 -15.33 33.43
CA ALA A 108 62.69 -16.06 32.52
C ALA A 108 61.25 -16.22 33.03
N ALA A 109 61.05 -16.31 34.35
CA ALA A 109 59.72 -16.31 34.96
C ALA A 109 59.03 -14.94 34.84
N ALA A 110 59.75 -13.85 35.14
CA ALA A 110 59.24 -12.49 34.99
C ALA A 110 58.90 -12.16 33.52
N ASP A 111 59.75 -12.56 32.57
CA ASP A 111 59.49 -12.42 31.13
C ASP A 111 58.24 -13.22 30.71
N ALA A 112 58.06 -14.44 31.21
CA ALA A 112 56.89 -15.27 30.91
C ALA A 112 55.58 -14.64 31.45
N ASP A 113 55.61 -14.11 32.68
CA ASP A 113 54.46 -13.39 33.27
C ASP A 113 54.17 -12.08 32.53
N ALA A 114 55.20 -11.33 32.11
CA ALA A 114 55.03 -10.13 31.30
C ALA A 114 54.40 -10.44 29.93
N VAL A 115 54.90 -11.45 29.21
CA VAL A 115 54.34 -11.91 27.93
C VAL A 115 52.91 -12.43 28.10
N LYS A 116 52.59 -13.10 29.22
CA LYS A 116 51.23 -13.51 29.54
C LYS A 116 50.32 -12.29 29.73
N GLY A 117 50.73 -11.30 30.53
CA GLY A 117 49.99 -10.04 30.71
C GLY A 117 49.77 -9.28 29.41
N GLU A 118 50.77 -9.23 28.52
CA GLU A 118 50.59 -8.68 27.18
C GLU A 118 49.56 -9.43 26.34
N ASN A 119 49.56 -10.76 26.39
CA ASN A 119 48.61 -11.58 25.64
C ASN A 119 47.19 -11.44 26.19
N ASP A 120 47.01 -11.44 27.50
CA ASP A 120 45.72 -11.19 28.16
C ASP A 120 45.19 -9.79 27.79
N ALA A 121 46.06 -8.76 27.76
CA ALA A 121 45.70 -7.42 27.29
C ALA A 121 45.33 -7.39 25.80
N LYS A 122 46.09 -8.07 24.92
CA LYS A 122 45.77 -8.19 23.48
C LYS A 122 44.44 -8.90 23.26
N ILE A 123 44.13 -9.95 24.03
CA ILE A 123 42.85 -10.66 24.00
C ILE A 123 41.71 -9.73 24.46
N ALA A 124 41.90 -8.97 25.55
CA ALA A 124 40.91 -8.01 26.03
C ALA A 124 40.61 -6.91 24.99
N ILE A 125 41.65 -6.36 24.35
CA ILE A 125 41.52 -5.39 23.25
C ILE A 125 40.76 -6.02 22.08
N ALA A 126 41.16 -7.21 21.61
CA ALA A 126 40.51 -7.88 20.49
C ALA A 126 39.02 -8.20 20.76
N ASN A 127 38.68 -8.63 21.98
CA ASN A 127 37.31 -8.86 22.41
C ASN A 127 36.50 -7.54 22.46
N SER A 128 37.11 -6.46 22.96
CA SER A 128 36.48 -5.13 22.99
C SER A 128 36.20 -4.61 21.58
N ASP A 129 37.17 -4.74 20.66
CA ASP A 129 37.02 -4.33 19.26
C ASP A 129 36.01 -5.21 18.49
N ALA A 130 35.95 -6.51 18.78
CA ALA A 130 34.95 -7.40 18.23
C ALA A 130 33.53 -7.01 18.67
N LEU A 131 33.34 -6.76 19.98
CA LEU A 131 32.07 -6.29 20.54
C LEU A 131 31.67 -4.92 19.98
N ARG A 132 32.62 -3.98 19.90
CA ARG A 132 32.42 -2.66 19.28
C ARG A 132 31.98 -2.80 17.84
N ARG A 133 32.69 -3.60 17.03
CA ARG A 133 32.36 -3.84 15.62
C ARG A 133 31.00 -4.50 15.44
N GLN A 134 30.64 -5.46 16.31
CA GLN A 134 29.30 -6.07 16.32
C GLN A 134 28.22 -5.03 16.61
N LYS A 135 28.42 -4.16 17.62
CA LYS A 135 27.44 -3.13 18.00
C LYS A 135 27.33 -2.01 16.95
N THR A 136 28.43 -1.62 16.31
CA THR A 136 28.40 -0.72 15.15
C THR A 136 27.60 -1.33 14.00
N ALA A 137 27.89 -2.58 13.60
CA ALA A 137 27.15 -3.24 12.51
C ALA A 137 25.65 -3.45 12.81
N GLU A 138 25.29 -3.70 14.08
CA GLU A 138 23.91 -3.77 14.54
C GLU A 138 23.21 -2.40 14.46
N ALA A 139 23.88 -1.33 14.91
CA ALA A 139 23.38 0.03 14.83
C ALA A 139 23.23 0.51 13.38
N ASP A 140 24.22 0.27 12.52
CA ASP A 140 24.18 0.61 11.09
C ASP A 140 23.04 -0.13 10.38
N ARG A 141 22.84 -1.43 10.69
CA ARG A 141 21.71 -2.21 10.16
C ARG A 141 20.36 -1.62 10.58
N LEU A 142 20.23 -1.21 11.84
CA LEU A 142 19.02 -0.56 12.35
C LEU A 142 18.80 0.82 11.71
N ALA A 143 19.85 1.62 11.55
CA ALA A 143 19.80 2.93 10.89
C ALA A 143 19.35 2.81 9.43
N VAL A 144 20.00 1.95 8.63
CA VAL A 144 19.64 1.70 7.22
C VAL A 144 18.24 1.11 7.08
N ALA A 145 17.82 0.23 8.02
CA ALA A 145 16.46 -0.28 8.03
C ALA A 145 15.42 0.82 8.33
N ALA A 146 15.68 1.67 9.33
CA ALA A 146 14.83 2.79 9.68
C ALA A 146 14.73 3.81 8.54
N GLU A 147 15.86 4.19 7.93
CA GLU A 147 15.94 5.08 6.78
C GLU A 147 15.11 4.54 5.60
N LYS A 148 15.31 3.26 5.23
CA LYS A 148 14.52 2.62 4.17
C LYS A 148 13.02 2.55 4.49
N VAL A 149 12.64 2.30 5.75
CA VAL A 149 11.24 2.31 6.16
C VAL A 149 10.63 3.71 6.07
N GLN A 150 11.36 4.76 6.48
CA GLN A 150 10.86 6.13 6.37
C GLN A 150 10.79 6.60 4.91
N ALA A 151 11.80 6.28 4.08
CA ALA A 151 11.76 6.56 2.64
C ALA A 151 10.60 5.84 1.95
N ALA A 152 10.35 4.56 2.28
CA ALA A 152 9.21 3.81 1.75
C ALA A 152 7.86 4.38 2.20
N LYS A 153 7.74 4.84 3.46
CA LYS A 153 6.53 5.53 3.95
C LYS A 153 6.29 6.87 3.25
N ALA A 154 7.33 7.70 3.11
CA ALA A 154 7.22 8.97 2.40
C ALA A 154 6.81 8.79 0.93
N LEU A 155 7.37 7.77 0.25
CA LEU A 155 6.93 7.39 -1.10
C LEU A 155 5.47 6.89 -1.10
N GLN A 156 5.08 6.05 -0.14
CA GLN A 156 3.70 5.56 -0.03
C GLN A 156 2.70 6.71 0.18
N GLU A 157 3.02 7.68 1.04
CA GLU A 157 2.20 8.87 1.32
C GLU A 157 2.11 9.79 0.10
N ALA A 158 3.21 9.97 -0.65
CA ALA A 158 3.21 10.66 -1.94
C ALA A 158 2.30 9.96 -2.97
N TYR A 159 2.43 8.63 -3.16
CA TYR A 159 1.58 7.85 -4.06
C TYR A 159 0.12 7.73 -3.61
N GLN A 160 -0.18 7.91 -2.32
CA GLN A 160 -1.55 8.04 -1.83
C GLN A 160 -2.09 9.42 -2.22
N SER A 161 -1.35 10.49 -1.92
CA SER A 161 -1.71 11.87 -2.27
C SER A 161 -1.90 12.08 -3.78
N GLU A 162 -1.04 11.48 -4.63
CA GLU A 162 -1.20 11.49 -6.09
C GLU A 162 -2.46 10.74 -6.54
N ARG A 163 -2.73 9.56 -5.96
CA ARG A 163 -3.96 8.80 -6.30
C ARG A 163 -5.22 9.51 -5.86
N ASP A 164 -5.23 10.13 -4.68
CA ASP A 164 -6.38 10.89 -4.20
C ASP A 164 -6.61 12.14 -5.05
N ALA A 165 -5.53 12.82 -5.48
CA ALA A 165 -5.61 13.94 -6.42
C ALA A 165 -6.13 13.51 -7.81
N GLU A 166 -5.68 12.36 -8.34
CA GLU A 166 -6.17 11.81 -9.61
C GLU A 166 -7.61 11.30 -9.51
N MET A 167 -8.02 10.66 -8.41
CA MET A 167 -9.42 10.32 -8.19
C MET A 167 -10.30 11.57 -8.14
N ALA A 168 -9.88 12.62 -7.42
CA ALA A 168 -10.61 13.89 -7.36
C ALA A 168 -10.68 14.59 -8.73
N ARG A 169 -9.65 14.47 -9.59
CA ARG A 169 -9.68 14.92 -10.98
C ARG A 169 -10.69 14.10 -11.81
N ALA A 170 -10.61 12.77 -11.75
CA ALA A 170 -11.48 11.88 -12.49
C ALA A 170 -12.96 12.01 -12.06
N GLU A 171 -13.24 12.26 -10.78
CA GLU A 171 -14.59 12.56 -10.29
C GLU A 171 -15.10 13.91 -10.79
N ARG A 172 -14.29 14.97 -10.74
CA ARG A 172 -14.65 16.27 -11.34
C ARG A 172 -14.90 16.17 -12.83
N GLU A 173 -14.09 15.41 -13.55
CA GLU A 173 -14.23 15.24 -14.99
C GLU A 173 -15.48 14.40 -15.34
N LYS A 174 -15.74 13.30 -14.62
CA LYS A 174 -17.01 12.55 -14.72
C LYS A 174 -18.22 13.43 -14.42
N ALA A 175 -18.18 14.21 -13.34
CA ALA A 175 -19.26 15.12 -12.98
C ALA A 175 -19.47 16.22 -14.05
N THR A 176 -18.38 16.73 -14.64
CA THR A 176 -18.43 17.72 -15.75
C THR A 176 -19.03 17.10 -17.00
N GLN A 177 -18.62 15.89 -17.39
CA GLN A 177 -19.17 15.17 -18.53
C GLN A 177 -20.65 14.81 -18.32
N GLN A 178 -21.01 14.32 -17.13
CA GLN A 178 -22.41 14.06 -16.76
C GLN A 178 -23.25 15.34 -16.77
N ALA A 179 -22.78 16.44 -16.17
CA ALA A 179 -23.47 17.72 -16.21
C ALA A 179 -23.68 18.20 -17.66
N ASN A 180 -22.64 18.16 -18.50
CA ASN A 180 -22.76 18.56 -19.90
C ASN A 180 -23.79 17.71 -20.68
N ILE A 181 -23.81 16.39 -20.48
CA ILE A 181 -24.74 15.48 -21.16
C ILE A 181 -26.17 15.65 -20.62
N VAL A 182 -26.36 15.74 -19.30
CA VAL A 182 -27.67 15.88 -18.66
C VAL A 182 -28.27 17.25 -18.97
N VAL A 183 -27.52 18.34 -18.82
CA VAL A 183 -28.00 19.69 -19.11
C VAL A 183 -28.31 19.85 -20.61
N ALA A 184 -27.51 19.26 -21.51
CA ALA A 184 -27.85 19.26 -22.94
C ALA A 184 -29.16 18.48 -23.21
N ALA A 185 -29.36 17.32 -22.59
CA ALA A 185 -30.59 16.54 -22.74
C ALA A 185 -31.82 17.21 -22.10
N GLU A 186 -31.65 17.95 -21.00
CA GLU A 186 -32.69 18.78 -20.38
C GLU A 186 -33.05 19.97 -21.26
N ILE A 187 -32.06 20.69 -21.81
CA ILE A 187 -32.27 21.77 -22.78
C ILE A 187 -33.00 21.25 -24.03
N ASP A 188 -32.60 20.10 -24.59
CA ASP A 188 -33.27 19.50 -25.75
C ASP A 188 -34.72 19.08 -25.44
N LYS A 189 -34.98 18.59 -24.22
CA LYS A 189 -36.34 18.25 -23.76
C LYS A 189 -37.19 19.51 -23.60
N GLU A 190 -36.68 20.53 -22.94
CA GLU A 190 -37.40 21.78 -22.67
C GLU A 190 -37.62 22.59 -23.96
N LYS A 191 -36.63 22.61 -24.85
CA LYS A 191 -36.78 23.14 -26.22
C LYS A 191 -37.92 22.45 -26.97
N LYS A 192 -38.03 21.12 -26.94
CA LYS A 192 -39.15 20.39 -27.57
C LYS A 192 -40.51 20.69 -26.95
N ILE A 193 -40.57 20.92 -25.63
CA ILE A 193 -41.79 21.34 -24.95
C ILE A 193 -42.20 22.75 -25.44
N ILE A 194 -41.25 23.70 -25.45
CA ILE A 194 -41.47 25.07 -25.92
C ILE A 194 -41.85 25.10 -27.41
N GLU A 195 -41.21 24.29 -28.26
CA GLU A 195 -41.55 24.14 -29.68
C GLU A 195 -42.99 23.60 -29.85
N ALA A 196 -43.36 22.54 -29.12
CA ALA A 196 -44.72 21.98 -29.17
C ALA A 196 -45.78 22.95 -28.61
N GLU A 197 -45.47 23.71 -27.55
CA GLU A 197 -46.34 24.76 -27.02
C GLU A 197 -46.48 25.94 -28.00
N ALA A 198 -45.40 26.33 -28.67
CA ALA A 198 -45.41 27.38 -29.68
C ALA A 198 -46.20 26.96 -30.93
N GLU A 199 -46.06 25.72 -31.41
CA GLU A 199 -46.88 25.15 -32.48
C GLU A 199 -48.36 25.11 -32.08
N ALA A 200 -48.68 24.65 -30.87
CA ALA A 200 -50.06 24.63 -30.36
C ALA A 200 -50.65 26.03 -30.23
N GLU A 201 -49.89 27.01 -29.74
CA GLU A 201 -50.34 28.41 -29.62
C GLU A 201 -50.46 29.09 -30.99
N GLN A 202 -49.56 28.81 -31.93
CA GLN A 202 -49.67 29.26 -33.31
C GLN A 202 -50.92 28.68 -33.97
N ALA A 203 -51.19 27.38 -33.80
CA ALA A 203 -52.40 26.73 -34.30
C ALA A 203 -53.67 27.35 -33.68
N ARG A 204 -53.68 27.62 -32.36
CA ARG A 204 -54.79 28.33 -31.69
C ARG A 204 -55.01 29.73 -32.26
N ARG A 205 -53.94 30.48 -32.55
CA ARG A 205 -54.03 31.84 -33.11
C ARG A 205 -54.49 31.83 -34.57
N ILE A 206 -54.04 30.89 -35.38
CA ILE A 206 -54.51 30.69 -36.75
C ILE A 206 -56.00 30.33 -36.74
N ALA A 207 -56.40 29.31 -35.98
CA ALA A 207 -57.80 28.90 -35.86
C ALA A 207 -58.70 30.03 -35.34
N LYS A 208 -58.22 30.85 -34.40
CA LYS A 208 -58.94 32.05 -33.95
C LYS A 208 -59.03 33.12 -35.04
N GLY A 209 -57.93 33.40 -35.75
CA GLY A 209 -57.93 34.35 -36.87
C GLY A 209 -58.83 33.92 -38.02
N GLU A 210 -58.89 32.62 -38.31
CA GLU A 210 -59.83 32.02 -39.27
C GLU A 210 -61.27 32.14 -38.78
N ALA A 211 -61.55 31.85 -37.50
CA ALA A 211 -62.87 32.01 -36.90
C ALA A 211 -63.33 33.48 -36.92
N ASP A 212 -62.47 34.43 -36.54
CA ASP A 212 -62.74 35.87 -36.55
C ASP A 212 -62.96 36.37 -38.00
N ALA A 213 -62.20 35.86 -38.99
CA ALA A 213 -62.37 36.19 -40.41
C ALA A 213 -63.65 35.61 -41.01
N ILE A 214 -64.02 34.37 -40.66
CA ILE A 214 -65.29 33.75 -41.04
C ILE A 214 -66.46 34.51 -40.40
N PHE A 215 -66.36 34.85 -39.11
CA PHE A 215 -67.36 35.63 -38.40
C PHE A 215 -67.57 37.00 -39.05
N ALA A 216 -66.49 37.76 -39.30
CA ALA A 216 -66.57 39.07 -39.95
C ALA A 216 -67.17 38.98 -41.37
N LYS A 217 -66.86 37.92 -42.13
CA LYS A 217 -67.46 37.69 -43.46
C LYS A 217 -68.95 37.37 -43.36
N MET A 218 -69.35 36.50 -42.43
CA MET A 218 -70.75 36.14 -42.19
C MET A 218 -71.55 37.33 -41.63
N GLU A 219 -70.98 38.13 -40.74
CA GLU A 219 -71.60 39.34 -40.22
C GLU A 219 -71.76 40.40 -41.31
N ALA A 220 -70.75 40.62 -42.16
CA ALA A 220 -70.86 41.52 -43.30
C ALA A 220 -71.94 41.05 -44.30
N GLN A 221 -72.05 39.74 -44.54
CA GLN A 221 -73.14 39.16 -45.34
C GLN A 221 -74.51 39.29 -44.67
N ALA A 222 -74.60 39.14 -43.35
CA ALA A 222 -75.84 39.29 -42.59
C ALA A 222 -76.30 40.75 -42.55
N ARG A 223 -75.39 41.72 -42.30
CA ARG A 223 -75.70 43.16 -42.37
C ARG A 223 -76.06 43.59 -43.79
N GLY A 224 -75.35 43.10 -44.80
CA GLY A 224 -75.65 43.38 -46.20
C GLY A 224 -77.02 42.84 -46.63
N THR A 225 -77.36 41.60 -46.26
CA THR A 225 -78.70 41.05 -46.54
C THR A 225 -79.79 41.72 -45.71
N GLN A 226 -79.53 42.07 -44.44
CA GLN A 226 -80.45 42.84 -43.62
C GLN A 226 -80.73 44.22 -44.22
N GLU A 227 -79.71 44.96 -44.67
CA GLU A 227 -79.91 46.30 -45.25
C GLU A 227 -80.60 46.24 -46.62
N ILE A 228 -80.37 45.20 -47.42
CA ILE A 228 -81.15 44.91 -48.63
C ILE A 228 -82.61 44.61 -48.26
N LEU A 229 -82.87 43.76 -47.27
CA LEU A 229 -84.22 43.41 -46.82
C LEU A 229 -84.97 44.59 -46.20
N VAL A 230 -84.28 45.46 -45.46
CA VAL A 230 -84.85 46.70 -44.91
C VAL A 230 -85.19 47.67 -46.04
N LYS A 231 -84.29 47.90 -47.01
CA LYS A 231 -84.59 48.78 -48.16
C LYS A 231 -85.66 48.18 -49.08
N GLN A 232 -85.76 46.86 -49.19
CA GLN A 232 -86.89 46.19 -49.85
C GLN A 232 -88.19 46.40 -49.06
N ALA A 233 -88.18 46.25 -47.74
CA ALA A 233 -89.35 46.50 -46.89
C ALA A 233 -89.79 47.98 -46.93
N GLU A 234 -88.85 48.94 -46.97
CA GLU A 234 -89.12 50.36 -47.18
C GLU A 234 -89.68 50.63 -48.59
N GLY A 235 -89.11 50.04 -49.64
CA GLY A 235 -89.63 50.12 -51.00
C GLY A 235 -91.04 49.53 -51.13
N PHE A 236 -91.30 48.39 -50.48
CA PHE A 236 -92.64 47.81 -50.39
C PHE A 236 -93.59 48.71 -49.59
N ALA A 237 -93.15 49.31 -48.48
CA ALA A 237 -93.96 50.26 -47.71
C ALA A 237 -94.29 51.53 -48.50
N GLN A 238 -93.35 52.06 -49.28
CA GLN A 238 -93.59 53.18 -50.20
C GLN A 238 -94.56 52.78 -51.31
N THR A 239 -94.46 51.57 -51.86
CA THR A 239 -95.41 51.03 -52.86
C THR A 239 -96.82 50.89 -52.28
N VAL A 240 -96.95 50.38 -51.05
CA VAL A 240 -98.24 50.27 -50.32
C VAL A 240 -98.83 51.66 -50.01
N SER A 241 -97.97 52.63 -49.67
CA SER A 241 -98.40 54.02 -49.44
C SER A 241 -98.87 54.69 -50.74
N ALA A 242 -98.15 54.52 -51.84
CA ALA A 242 -98.51 55.04 -53.16
C ALA A 242 -99.80 54.41 -53.73
N ALA A 243 -100.11 53.16 -53.36
CA ALA A 243 -101.37 52.49 -53.69
C ALA A 243 -102.59 52.99 -52.89
N GLY A 244 -102.43 54.04 -52.07
CA GLY A 244 -103.50 54.63 -51.26
C GLY A 244 -103.81 53.87 -49.97
N GLY A 245 -102.89 53.04 -49.48
CA GLY A 245 -103.03 52.31 -48.22
C GLY A 245 -103.91 51.05 -48.28
N ASP A 246 -104.35 50.62 -49.47
CA ASP A 246 -105.15 49.41 -49.68
C ASP A 246 -104.23 48.21 -50.01
N PRO A 247 -104.06 47.22 -49.09
CA PRO A 247 -103.13 46.12 -49.29
C PRO A 247 -103.40 45.28 -50.54
N GLN A 248 -104.67 45.18 -50.98
CA GLN A 248 -105.03 44.37 -52.14
C GLN A 248 -104.56 45.00 -53.46
N LYS A 249 -104.52 46.33 -53.56
CA LYS A 249 -104.03 47.04 -54.75
C LYS A 249 -102.52 47.06 -54.84
N ALA A 250 -101.83 47.16 -53.70
CA ALA A 250 -100.38 47.00 -53.63
C ALA A 250 -99.95 45.60 -54.10
N VAL A 251 -100.66 44.55 -53.69
CA VAL A 251 -100.43 43.18 -54.20
C VAL A 251 -100.72 43.06 -55.69
N LEU A 252 -101.78 43.70 -56.21
CA LEU A 252 -102.06 43.70 -57.65
C LEU A 252 -100.93 44.37 -58.47
N MET A 253 -100.36 45.46 -57.95
CA MET A 253 -99.22 46.16 -58.55
C MET A 253 -97.93 45.33 -58.47
N MET A 254 -97.66 44.67 -57.34
CA MET A 254 -96.54 43.73 -57.20
C MET A 254 -96.68 42.50 -58.12
N ILE A 255 -97.90 41.98 -58.32
CA ILE A 255 -98.15 40.92 -59.30
C ILE A 255 -97.87 41.46 -60.71
N ALA A 256 -98.32 42.66 -61.05
CA ALA A 256 -98.05 43.26 -62.35
C ALA A 256 -96.54 43.44 -62.64
N ASP A 257 -95.76 43.90 -61.67
CA ASP A 257 -94.30 44.03 -61.79
C ASP A 257 -93.57 42.67 -61.81
N ARG A 258 -94.16 41.61 -61.24
CA ARG A 258 -93.64 40.23 -61.29
C ARG A 258 -94.15 39.41 -62.48
N LEU A 259 -95.16 39.86 -63.22
CA LEU A 259 -95.65 39.18 -64.43
C LEU A 259 -94.53 38.97 -65.48
N PRO A 260 -93.60 39.91 -65.74
CA PRO A 260 -92.47 39.68 -66.64
C PRO A 260 -91.55 38.55 -66.18
N GLU A 261 -91.25 38.44 -64.88
CA GLU A 261 -90.46 37.33 -64.31
C GLU A 261 -91.21 36.00 -64.41
N LEU A 262 -92.51 35.97 -64.08
CA LEU A 262 -93.35 34.77 -64.18
C LEU A 262 -93.44 34.27 -65.63
N VAL A 263 -93.71 35.16 -66.58
CA VAL A 263 -93.73 34.82 -68.02
C VAL A 263 -92.34 34.36 -68.49
N ARG A 264 -91.26 35.02 -68.06
CA ARG A 264 -89.90 34.58 -68.39
C ARG A 264 -89.59 33.18 -67.84
N THR A 265 -89.92 32.91 -66.58
CA THR A 265 -89.66 31.63 -65.93
C THR A 265 -90.48 30.50 -66.59
N GLN A 266 -91.72 30.78 -67.00
CA GLN A 266 -92.52 29.81 -67.76
C GLN A 266 -91.99 29.59 -69.19
N VAL A 267 -91.45 30.62 -69.86
CA VAL A 267 -90.78 30.44 -71.16
C VAL A 267 -89.45 29.68 -71.02
N GLU A 268 -88.71 29.87 -69.93
CA GLU A 268 -87.51 29.09 -69.61
C GLU A 268 -87.86 27.63 -69.26
N ALA A 269 -88.99 27.38 -68.58
CA ALA A 269 -89.50 26.03 -68.34
C ALA A 269 -89.92 25.32 -69.65
N ILE A 270 -90.52 26.02 -70.61
CA ILE A 270 -90.88 25.46 -71.93
C ILE A 270 -89.64 25.22 -72.80
N LYS A 271 -88.59 26.06 -72.69
CA LYS A 271 -87.27 25.80 -73.31
C LYS A 271 -86.59 24.51 -72.81
N GLY A 272 -87.02 23.97 -71.67
CA GLY A 272 -86.54 22.71 -71.10
C GLY A 272 -87.07 21.44 -71.78
N ILE A 273 -88.13 21.52 -72.59
CA ILE A 273 -88.70 20.33 -73.26
C ILE A 273 -87.92 19.99 -74.54
N LYS A 274 -86.72 19.44 -74.36
CA LYS A 274 -86.08 18.57 -75.34
C LYS A 274 -86.37 17.11 -74.99
N ILE A 275 -87.36 16.52 -75.66
CA ILE A 275 -87.58 15.06 -75.62
C ILE A 275 -86.57 14.41 -76.57
N ASP A 276 -85.30 14.40 -76.17
CA ASP A 276 -84.25 13.69 -76.90
C ASP A 276 -84.25 12.21 -76.51
N LYS A 277 -85.04 11.45 -77.28
CA LYS A 277 -84.85 10.01 -77.57
C LYS A 277 -84.97 9.03 -76.39
N VAL A 278 -86.22 8.68 -76.06
CA VAL A 278 -86.54 7.40 -75.41
C VAL A 278 -85.96 6.25 -76.25
N THR A 279 -85.02 5.49 -75.69
CA THR A 279 -84.48 4.28 -76.31
C THR A 279 -84.84 3.07 -75.45
N VAL A 280 -86.06 2.57 -75.63
CA VAL A 280 -86.44 1.22 -75.19
C VAL A 280 -85.85 0.24 -76.20
N TRP A 281 -84.92 -0.60 -75.76
CA TRP A 281 -84.50 -1.80 -76.48
C TRP A 281 -84.79 -3.02 -75.63
N ASP A 282 -86.06 -3.44 -75.68
CA ASP A 282 -86.40 -4.85 -75.58
C ASP A 282 -86.01 -5.53 -76.90
N ASN A 283 -85.32 -6.66 -76.83
CA ASN A 283 -85.31 -7.62 -77.93
C ASN A 283 -85.02 -9.03 -77.40
N GLY A 284 -86.08 -9.81 -77.19
CA GLY A 284 -86.00 -11.16 -76.65
C GLY A 284 -85.79 -12.29 -77.68
N LYS A 285 -85.77 -13.53 -77.13
CA LYS A 285 -85.59 -14.85 -77.76
C LYS A 285 -84.15 -15.19 -78.20
N GLY A 286 -83.55 -16.28 -77.75
CA GLY A 286 -83.97 -17.37 -76.83
C GLY A 286 -82.99 -18.56 -76.98
N ALA A 287 -83.10 -19.71 -76.31
CA ALA A 287 -83.82 -20.12 -75.10
C ALA A 287 -83.19 -21.45 -74.63
N GLY A 288 -82.97 -21.66 -73.31
CA GLY A 288 -82.31 -22.89 -72.85
C GLY A 288 -82.24 -23.07 -71.33
N LYS A 289 -83.30 -23.63 -70.73
CA LYS A 289 -83.39 -24.17 -69.35
C LYS A 289 -82.77 -23.34 -68.20
N GLY A 290 -83.59 -22.47 -67.63
CA GLY A 290 -83.56 -22.15 -66.19
C GLY A 290 -82.49 -21.18 -65.71
N GLY A 291 -82.76 -19.88 -65.82
CA GLY A 291 -81.90 -18.84 -65.24
C GLY A 291 -82.46 -17.42 -65.45
N LYS A 292 -82.48 -16.64 -64.36
CA LYS A 292 -83.01 -15.28 -64.21
C LYS A 292 -82.51 -14.28 -65.26
N THR A 293 -83.33 -13.28 -65.58
CA THR A 293 -82.96 -12.09 -66.38
C THR A 293 -82.65 -10.88 -65.49
N ALA A 294 -81.67 -10.06 -65.89
CA ALA A 294 -81.03 -9.01 -65.06
C ALA A 294 -81.95 -7.93 -64.46
N THR A 295 -83.17 -7.72 -64.99
CA THR A 295 -84.17 -6.81 -64.40
C THR A 295 -84.78 -7.34 -63.09
N ALA A 296 -84.73 -8.64 -62.83
CA ALA A 296 -85.18 -9.21 -61.56
C ALA A 296 -84.17 -8.92 -60.42
N ASP A 297 -82.87 -9.05 -60.69
CA ASP A 297 -81.83 -8.84 -59.68
C ASP A 297 -81.63 -7.35 -59.34
N PHE A 298 -81.93 -6.42 -60.26
CA PHE A 298 -81.96 -4.97 -59.96
C PHE A 298 -83.12 -4.59 -59.02
N LEU A 299 -84.32 -5.15 -59.24
CA LEU A 299 -85.48 -4.88 -58.39
C LEU A 299 -85.38 -5.55 -57.01
N SER A 300 -84.76 -6.74 -56.88
CA SER A 300 -84.47 -7.31 -55.56
C SER A 300 -83.33 -6.60 -54.83
N GLY A 301 -82.36 -6.01 -55.55
CA GLY A 301 -81.27 -5.23 -54.97
C GLY A 301 -81.74 -3.93 -54.30
N LEU A 302 -82.73 -3.25 -54.90
CA LEU A 302 -83.29 -2.00 -54.35
C LEU A 302 -84.21 -2.23 -53.14
N ALA A 303 -84.82 -3.42 -53.03
CA ALA A 303 -85.70 -3.79 -51.91
C ALA A 303 -84.95 -4.25 -50.65
N GLY A 304 -83.63 -4.47 -50.73
CA GLY A 304 -82.78 -4.92 -49.62
C GLY A 304 -81.86 -3.85 -49.01
N SER A 305 -81.82 -2.64 -49.58
CA SER A 305 -80.88 -1.58 -49.19
C SER A 305 -81.48 -0.48 -48.31
N ILE A 306 -82.65 -0.73 -47.70
CA ILE A 306 -83.32 0.20 -46.78
C ILE A 306 -83.47 -0.49 -45.42
N PRO A 307 -82.68 -0.12 -44.40
CA PRO A 307 -82.93 -0.52 -43.02
C PRO A 307 -84.29 0.02 -42.55
N PRO A 308 -85.07 -0.73 -41.75
CA PRO A 308 -86.32 -0.22 -41.19
C PRO A 308 -86.04 1.02 -40.33
N LEU A 309 -86.73 2.12 -40.63
CA LEU A 309 -86.50 3.45 -40.05
C LEU A 309 -86.79 3.55 -38.53
N GLU A 310 -87.31 2.50 -37.90
CA GLU A 310 -87.59 2.46 -36.46
C GLU A 310 -86.32 2.44 -35.58
N ASP A 311 -85.24 1.79 -36.03
CA ASP A 311 -84.03 1.65 -35.19
C ASP A 311 -83.16 2.92 -35.22
N LEU A 312 -83.17 3.65 -36.34
CA LEU A 312 -82.49 4.94 -36.46
C LEU A 312 -83.13 6.03 -35.59
N PHE A 313 -84.46 6.02 -35.41
CA PHE A 313 -85.16 6.98 -34.54
C PHE A 313 -85.00 6.67 -33.05
N LYS A 314 -84.99 5.39 -32.66
CA LYS A 314 -84.77 4.98 -31.26
C LYS A 314 -83.37 5.31 -30.76
N MET A 315 -82.35 5.23 -31.61
CA MET A 315 -80.96 5.58 -31.27
C MET A 315 -80.75 7.10 -31.08
N ALA A 316 -81.63 7.94 -31.64
CA ALA A 316 -81.62 9.40 -31.49
C ALA A 316 -82.55 9.93 -30.38
N GLY A 317 -83.23 9.06 -29.64
CA GLY A 317 -84.01 9.42 -28.44
C GLY A 317 -85.34 10.16 -28.70
N MET A 318 -85.92 10.07 -29.91
CA MET A 318 -87.19 10.72 -30.25
C MET A 318 -88.21 9.73 -30.83
N SER A 319 -89.45 9.80 -30.36
CA SER A 319 -90.58 8.98 -30.85
C SER A 319 -91.35 9.70 -31.97
N LEU A 320 -91.79 8.94 -32.99
CA LEU A 320 -92.61 9.50 -34.08
C LEU A 320 -94.10 9.56 -33.69
N PRO A 321 -94.87 10.58 -34.16
CA PRO A 321 -96.28 10.76 -33.78
C PRO A 321 -97.25 9.69 -34.31
N GLU A 322 -98.40 9.55 -33.64
CA GLU A 322 -99.34 8.42 -33.75
C GLU A 322 -100.06 8.23 -35.10
N TYR A 323 -99.89 9.14 -36.06
CA TYR A 323 -100.60 9.07 -37.36
C TYR A 323 -100.10 7.96 -38.31
N LEU A 324 -98.96 7.32 -38.01
CA LEU A 324 -98.39 6.24 -38.84
C LEU A 324 -98.71 4.81 -38.36
N LYS A 325 -99.49 4.63 -37.30
CA LYS A 325 -99.98 3.30 -36.88
C LYS A 325 -101.20 2.87 -37.70
N GLY A 326 -100.97 2.05 -38.72
CA GLY A 326 -102.02 1.30 -39.42
C GLY A 326 -102.69 0.25 -38.51
N LYS A 327 -104.02 0.17 -38.60
CA LYS A 327 -104.97 -0.57 -37.74
C LYS A 327 -104.57 -1.97 -37.24
N GLU A 328 -105.04 -2.25 -36.03
CA GLU A 328 -104.98 -3.51 -35.28
C GLU A 328 -105.78 -4.66 -35.91
N ALA A 329 -105.41 -5.89 -35.53
CA ALA A 329 -106.34 -7.00 -35.31
C ALA A 329 -105.85 -7.80 -34.09
N ALA A 330 -106.77 -8.25 -33.23
CA ALA A 330 -106.48 -8.80 -31.90
C ALA A 330 -107.19 -10.13 -31.66
N GLU A 331 -106.67 -10.92 -30.70
CA GLU A 331 -107.37 -11.85 -29.79
C GLU A 331 -106.34 -12.31 -28.73
N ALA A 332 -106.54 -12.10 -27.42
CA ALA A 332 -107.35 -12.88 -26.46
C ALA A 332 -106.74 -14.28 -26.18
N ALA A 333 -106.59 -14.79 -24.94
CA ALA A 333 -106.86 -14.30 -23.58
C ALA A 333 -105.78 -14.93 -22.62
N GLU A 334 -105.83 -15.00 -21.27
CA GLU A 334 -106.82 -14.68 -20.23
C GLU A 334 -106.10 -14.46 -18.86
N ALA A 335 -106.86 -14.36 -17.76
CA ALA A 335 -106.41 -14.40 -16.35
C ALA A 335 -107.48 -15.20 -15.54
N PRO A 336 -107.41 -15.48 -14.20
CA PRO A 336 -106.47 -14.98 -13.18
C PRO A 336 -106.08 -15.95 -12.01
N ALA A 337 -105.33 -15.40 -11.04
CA ALA A 337 -105.47 -15.56 -9.57
C ALA A 337 -104.81 -16.71 -8.75
N LYS A 338 -104.32 -16.29 -7.55
CA LYS A 338 -104.18 -17.02 -6.25
C LYS A 338 -103.07 -18.10 -6.12
N GLU A 339 -102.44 -18.35 -4.97
CA GLU A 339 -102.42 -17.69 -3.63
C GLU A 339 -101.12 -18.04 -2.86
N GLU A 340 -100.89 -17.42 -1.70
CA GLU A 340 -99.71 -17.65 -0.82
C GLU A 340 -99.75 -19.01 -0.08
N ALA A 341 -98.56 -19.54 0.33
CA ALA A 341 -98.24 -19.84 1.75
C ALA A 341 -96.94 -20.68 1.94
N GLY A 342 -96.19 -20.40 3.02
CA GLY A 342 -95.20 -21.32 3.63
C GLY A 342 -93.73 -20.85 3.58
N LYS A 343 -93.28 -19.98 4.48
CA LYS A 343 -92.73 -20.26 5.83
C LYS A 343 -91.27 -20.77 5.88
N LYS A 344 -90.41 -19.89 6.43
CA LYS A 344 -89.48 -20.08 7.58
C LYS A 344 -88.32 -21.08 7.43
N GLU A 345 -87.10 -20.60 7.67
CA GLU A 345 -86.58 -20.30 9.03
C GLU A 345 -85.94 -18.90 9.08
#